data_AF-A0A935FNN7-F1
#
_entry.id   AF-A0A935FNN7-F1
#
_cell.length_a   1.000
_cell.length_b   1.000
_cell.length_c   1.000
_cell.angle_alpha   90.00
_cell.angle_beta   90.00
_cell.angle_gamma   90.00
#
_symmetry.space_group_name_H-M   'P 1'
#
loop_
_entity.id
_entity.type
_entity.pdbx_description
1 polymer ?
#
loop_
_entity_poly.entity_id
_entity_poly.type
_entity_poly.pdbx_seq_one_letter_code
_entity_poly.pdbx_strand_id
1 'polypeptide(L)'
;MTEEVPADRPRSTTWVPVAIILLYLGALVVLALTGHFGFIFKTAIVPVLFLVALVTRRFKVFLRDWAVFLSLIVLFDALRGLIYAITSKLELPVYMGYAIAAERALFGGVPTVALQRAWYQPPVLGLLEKAAVLVHASHFVVFFFFALAIWTWRHADFGRFKLGMLLTLGAGLLLYFVVPTVPPWMAAGTFHALPPIEPIRSALYSFSVPTLQRAFDVNPIAAMPSLHTAFPAFFACVALYHWGWRGVPALVYLAAVVLALVYLGEHYIVDELAGLAVAGGAFLLAYKTELFRRTPAAALAASAEGGVAARASGFGDRGLRVPVLLSLLIVLASELVGRASLQLRGGFPLTLAFIERELVGKTPVGHYLAGIEYLEQGRRRAALPAFERALSELPPGKQQMHARSLLGRTAFELGDYARAIRTLEPAPHVRLAAEDARALALACAESGQRTRALPLLSKLRQRLPGDPQVLFWLTWTLFEQGRIDRAEVARAAAELARLRGSDAHATALAGRLTDLLRAGASPGRGEEGDP
;
A
#
# COMPACT_ATOMS: atom_id res chain seq x y z
N MET A 1 58.44 -41.41 23.04
CA MET A 1 57.10 -41.79 22.55
C MET A 1 56.14 -40.67 22.93
N THR A 2 55.84 -39.80 21.98
CA THR A 2 54.86 -38.72 22.10
C THR A 2 53.51 -39.30 21.68
N GLU A 3 52.58 -39.48 22.63
CA GLU A 3 51.20 -39.84 22.33
C GLU A 3 50.52 -38.68 21.61
N GLU A 4 50.19 -38.90 20.33
CA GLU A 4 49.30 -38.05 19.56
C GLU A 4 47.89 -38.13 20.14
N VAL A 5 47.36 -36.98 20.58
CA VAL A 5 45.93 -36.82 20.87
C VAL A 5 45.16 -36.91 19.55
N PRO A 6 44.19 -37.82 19.37
CA PRO A 6 43.46 -37.92 18.12
C PRO A 6 42.57 -36.69 17.93
N ALA A 7 42.78 -35.98 16.83
CA ALA A 7 41.90 -34.91 16.37
C ALA A 7 40.59 -35.51 15.84
N ASP A 8 39.62 -35.75 16.73
CA ASP A 8 38.27 -36.15 16.34
C ASP A 8 37.53 -34.97 15.67
N ARG A 9 37.73 -34.83 14.36
CA ARG A 9 36.94 -33.94 13.51
C ARG A 9 35.76 -34.73 12.94
N PRO A 10 34.50 -34.45 13.33
CA PRO A 10 33.35 -35.03 12.65
C PRO A 10 33.18 -34.37 11.27
N ARG A 11 33.88 -34.91 10.25
CA ARG A 11 33.83 -34.45 8.85
C ARG A 11 32.61 -34.96 8.06
N SER A 12 31.84 -35.91 8.59
CA SER A 12 30.79 -36.61 7.84
C SER A 12 29.40 -35.95 7.86
N THR A 13 29.12 -35.01 8.77
CA THR A 13 27.78 -34.41 8.94
C THR A 13 27.63 -33.01 8.34
N THR A 14 28.71 -32.42 7.79
CA THR A 14 28.72 -31.04 7.28
C THR A 14 28.00 -30.85 5.94
N TRP A 15 27.87 -31.92 5.14
CA TRP A 15 27.25 -31.84 3.81
C TRP A 15 25.73 -31.98 3.81
N VAL A 16 25.15 -32.62 4.85
CA VAL A 16 23.70 -32.87 4.90
C VAL A 16 22.88 -31.57 4.98
N PRO A 17 23.25 -30.56 5.78
CA PRO A 17 22.56 -29.26 5.75
C PRO A 17 22.65 -28.58 4.39
N VAL A 18 23.81 -28.65 3.73
CA VAL A 18 24.02 -28.07 2.40
C VAL A 18 23.11 -28.75 1.37
N ALA A 19 23.00 -30.08 1.40
CA ALA A 19 22.12 -30.83 0.50
C ALA A 19 20.64 -30.48 0.70
N ILE A 20 20.17 -30.33 1.94
CA ILE A 20 18.78 -29.93 2.25
C ILE A 20 18.50 -28.52 1.72
N ILE A 21 19.43 -27.59 1.91
CA ILE A 21 19.32 -26.22 1.40
C ILE A 21 19.25 -26.22 -0.12
N LEU A 22 20.15 -26.95 -0.79
CA LEU A 22 20.18 -27.03 -2.25
C LEU A 22 18.91 -27.67 -2.82
N LEU A 23 18.36 -28.71 -2.17
CA LEU A 23 17.10 -29.32 -2.56
C LEU A 23 15.93 -28.33 -2.44
N TYR A 24 15.85 -27.59 -1.34
CA TYR A 24 14.82 -26.56 -1.15
C TYR A 24 14.94 -25.43 -2.19
N LEU A 25 16.15 -24.93 -2.45
CA LEU A 25 16.40 -23.93 -3.49
C LEU A 25 16.05 -24.46 -4.89
N GLY A 26 16.40 -25.72 -5.19
CA GLY A 26 16.03 -26.38 -6.45
C GLY A 26 14.52 -26.50 -6.62
N ALA A 27 13.79 -26.89 -5.57
CA ALA A 27 12.34 -26.94 -5.59
C ALA A 27 11.71 -25.56 -5.85
N LEU A 28 12.24 -24.49 -5.24
CA LEU A 28 11.80 -23.13 -5.50
C LEU A 28 12.04 -22.69 -6.95
N VAL A 29 13.18 -23.04 -7.54
CA VAL A 29 13.47 -22.76 -8.96
C VAL A 29 12.49 -23.50 -9.87
N VAL A 30 12.21 -24.78 -9.61
CA VAL A 30 11.24 -25.57 -10.39
C VAL A 30 9.84 -24.97 -10.29
N LEU A 31 9.41 -24.59 -9.09
CA LEU A 31 8.11 -23.93 -8.89
C LEU A 31 8.02 -22.58 -9.63
N ALA A 32 9.09 -21.79 -9.59
CA ALA A 32 9.17 -20.54 -10.33
C ALA A 32 9.12 -20.76 -11.86
N LEU A 33 9.86 -21.73 -12.38
CA LEU A 33 9.87 -22.06 -13.81
C LEU A 33 8.51 -22.59 -14.29
N THR A 34 7.80 -23.32 -13.45
CA THR A 34 6.48 -23.92 -13.75
C THR A 34 5.30 -23.00 -13.44
N GLY A 35 5.54 -21.76 -12.98
CA GLY A 35 4.48 -20.77 -12.75
C GLY A 35 3.76 -20.87 -11.39
N HIS A 36 4.22 -21.70 -10.46
CA HIS A 36 3.61 -21.93 -9.16
C HIS A 36 4.22 -21.03 -8.06
N PHE A 37 4.20 -19.72 -8.28
CA PHE A 37 4.88 -18.72 -7.42
C PHE A 37 4.23 -18.47 -6.04
N GLY A 38 2.98 -18.90 -5.81
CA GLY A 38 2.14 -18.45 -4.70
C GLY A 38 2.38 -19.10 -3.33
N PHE A 39 3.17 -20.17 -3.26
CA PHE A 39 3.34 -20.96 -2.04
C PHE A 39 4.84 -21.23 -1.82
N ILE A 40 5.35 -21.08 -0.57
CA ILE A 40 6.59 -21.70 -0.01
C ILE A 40 7.62 -20.76 0.63
N PHE A 41 7.52 -19.42 0.55
CA PHE A 41 8.62 -18.59 1.05
C PHE A 41 8.65 -18.33 2.57
N LYS A 42 7.52 -18.17 3.29
CA LYS A 42 7.56 -17.86 4.73
C LYS A 42 7.30 -19.06 5.65
N THR A 43 6.49 -20.03 5.23
CA THR A 43 6.06 -21.15 6.08
C THR A 43 7.00 -22.36 6.04
N ALA A 44 7.68 -22.61 4.91
CA ALA A 44 8.51 -23.80 4.74
C ALA A 44 9.94 -23.65 5.28
N ILE A 45 10.45 -22.42 5.43
CA ILE A 45 11.82 -22.17 5.87
C ILE A 45 12.03 -22.63 7.32
N VAL A 46 11.11 -22.29 8.23
CA VAL A 46 11.22 -22.65 9.65
C VAL A 46 11.32 -24.17 9.85
N PRO A 47 10.45 -25.01 9.25
CA PRO A 47 10.64 -26.47 9.23
C PRO A 47 12.00 -26.94 8.70
N VAL A 48 12.54 -26.31 7.65
CA VAL A 48 13.87 -26.65 7.12
C VAL A 48 14.98 -26.32 8.12
N LEU A 49 14.91 -25.16 8.80
CA LEU A 49 15.85 -24.81 9.87
C LEU A 49 15.80 -25.84 11.02
N PHE A 50 14.59 -26.25 11.41
CA PHE A 50 14.37 -27.30 12.41
C PHE A 50 14.91 -28.66 11.98
N LEU A 51 14.71 -29.05 10.71
CA LEU A 51 15.24 -30.29 10.16
C LEU A 51 16.77 -30.31 10.20
N VAL A 52 17.42 -29.22 9.81
CA VAL A 52 18.89 -29.09 9.92
C VAL A 52 19.34 -29.23 11.37
N ALA A 53 18.65 -28.58 12.31
CA ALA A 53 18.98 -28.66 13.73
C ALA A 53 18.81 -30.09 14.30
N LEU A 54 17.79 -30.81 13.82
CA LEU A 54 17.51 -32.20 14.20
C LEU A 54 18.57 -33.15 13.65
N VAL A 55 18.88 -33.06 12.35
CA VAL A 55 19.87 -33.90 11.67
C VAL A 55 21.28 -33.67 12.22
N THR A 56 21.62 -32.42 12.56
CA THR A 56 22.91 -32.10 13.20
C THR A 56 22.95 -32.47 14.70
N ARG A 57 21.86 -33.03 15.26
CA ARG A 57 21.71 -33.36 16.69
C ARG A 57 21.94 -32.18 17.65
N ARG A 58 21.76 -30.95 17.17
CA ARG A 58 21.96 -29.69 17.92
C ARG A 58 20.65 -28.97 18.27
N PHE A 59 19.52 -29.68 18.24
CA PHE A 59 18.18 -29.11 18.41
C PHE A 59 18.00 -28.24 19.67
N LYS A 60 18.47 -28.69 20.85
CA LYS A 60 18.37 -27.90 22.09
C LYS A 60 19.19 -26.59 22.02
N VAL A 61 20.37 -26.64 21.40
CA VAL A 61 21.23 -25.46 21.18
C VAL A 61 20.59 -24.52 20.16
N PHE A 62 20.04 -25.06 19.09
CA PHE A 62 19.31 -24.31 18.08
C PHE A 62 18.14 -23.55 18.71
N LEU A 63 17.26 -24.23 19.48
CA LEU A 63 16.15 -23.57 20.17
C LEU A 63 16.62 -22.44 21.08
N ARG A 64 17.63 -22.69 21.92
CA ARG A 64 18.21 -21.65 22.79
C ARG A 64 18.67 -20.42 22.01
N ASP A 65 19.34 -20.64 20.88
CA ASP A 65 19.99 -19.55 20.13
C ASP A 65 19.02 -18.82 19.19
N TRP A 66 18.02 -19.52 18.65
CA TRP A 66 17.12 -19.01 17.60
C TRP A 66 15.76 -18.60 18.11
N ALA A 67 15.21 -19.20 19.17
CA ALA A 67 13.82 -18.98 19.56
C ALA A 67 13.50 -17.48 19.72
N VAL A 68 14.30 -16.75 20.52
CA VAL A 68 14.06 -15.32 20.78
C VAL A 68 14.25 -14.50 19.50
N PHE A 69 15.26 -14.84 18.70
CA PHE A 69 15.55 -14.15 17.45
C PHE A 69 14.42 -14.30 16.43
N LEU A 70 13.92 -15.52 16.23
CA LEU A 70 12.78 -15.80 15.36
C LEU A 70 11.51 -15.11 15.85
N SER A 71 11.23 -15.13 17.16
CA SER A 71 10.08 -14.42 17.71
C SER A 71 10.16 -12.90 17.51
N LEU A 72 11.36 -12.30 17.58
CA LEU A 72 11.54 -10.87 17.31
C LEU A 72 11.33 -10.52 15.83
N ILE A 73 11.65 -11.42 14.90
CA ILE A 73 11.35 -11.25 13.47
C ILE A 73 9.82 -11.26 13.25
N VAL A 74 9.09 -12.14 13.95
CA VAL A 74 7.63 -12.16 13.93
C VAL A 74 7.06 -10.85 14.51
N LEU A 75 7.59 -10.38 15.64
CA LEU A 75 7.20 -9.10 16.23
C LEU A 75 7.46 -7.93 15.29
N PHE A 76 8.60 -7.92 14.61
CA PHE A 76 8.91 -6.89 13.60
C PHE A 76 7.85 -6.84 12.50
N ASP A 77 7.41 -7.99 11.96
CA ASP A 77 6.38 -8.02 10.92
C ASP A 77 5.03 -7.48 11.43
N ALA A 78 4.67 -7.84 12.69
CA ALA A 78 3.48 -7.31 13.34
C ALA A 78 3.56 -5.79 13.56
N LEU A 79 4.69 -5.28 14.05
CA LEU A 79 4.91 -3.84 14.25
C LEU A 79 4.88 -3.05 12.95
N ARG A 80 5.39 -3.63 11.85
CA ARG A 80 5.33 -3.03 10.51
C ARG A 80 3.88 -2.80 10.08
N GLY A 81 3.01 -3.80 10.28
CA GLY A 81 1.57 -3.66 10.03
C GLY A 81 0.89 -2.64 10.95
N LEU A 82 1.32 -2.56 12.21
CA LEU A 82 0.82 -1.56 13.16
C LEU A 82 1.17 -0.14 12.75
N ILE A 83 2.40 0.09 12.27
CA ILE A 83 2.82 1.41 11.77
C ILE A 83 1.90 1.86 10.65
N TYR A 84 1.59 0.99 9.69
CA TYR A 84 0.65 1.33 8.62
C TYR A 84 -0.73 1.65 9.17
N ALA A 85 -1.27 0.82 10.06
CA ALA A 85 -2.60 1.03 10.64
C ALA A 85 -2.70 2.36 11.42
N ILE A 86 -1.67 2.70 12.20
CA ILE A 86 -1.58 3.98 12.92
C ILE A 86 -1.43 5.14 11.94
N THR A 87 -0.58 5.01 10.92
CA THR A 87 -0.39 6.03 9.87
C THR A 87 -1.70 6.31 9.15
N SER A 88 -2.47 5.27 8.81
CA SER A 88 -3.80 5.38 8.22
C SER A 88 -4.80 6.06 9.17
N LYS A 89 -4.89 5.59 10.42
CA LYS A 89 -5.93 6.04 11.36
C LYS A 89 -5.68 7.45 11.89
N LEU A 90 -4.42 7.80 12.13
CA LEU A 90 -4.03 9.12 12.64
C LEU A 90 -3.65 10.09 11.52
N GLU A 91 -3.85 9.71 10.25
CA GLU A 91 -3.61 10.59 9.11
C GLU A 91 -2.18 11.16 9.07
N LEU A 92 -1.20 10.35 9.48
CA LEU A 92 0.19 10.79 9.57
C LEU A 92 0.79 11.08 8.17
N PRO A 93 1.79 11.98 8.08
CA PRO A 93 2.38 12.35 6.81
C PRO A 93 2.99 11.17 6.04
N VAL A 94 2.61 11.02 4.77
CA VAL A 94 3.21 10.09 3.79
C VAL A 94 3.94 10.88 2.70
N TYR A 95 5.07 10.38 2.20
CA TYR A 95 5.94 11.13 1.30
C TYR A 95 6.11 10.44 -0.05
N MET A 96 6.24 11.24 -1.13
CA MET A 96 6.45 10.73 -2.49
C MET A 96 7.43 11.61 -3.28
N GLY A 97 7.21 12.92 -3.27
CA GLY A 97 7.90 13.85 -4.14
C GLY A 97 9.40 13.96 -3.90
N TYR A 98 9.85 13.82 -2.64
CA TYR A 98 11.28 13.90 -2.31
C TYR A 98 12.10 12.80 -2.98
N ALA A 99 11.59 11.56 -3.00
CA ALA A 99 12.28 10.42 -3.58
C ALA A 99 12.39 10.59 -5.11
N ILE A 100 11.29 10.97 -5.76
CA ILE A 100 11.28 11.27 -7.21
C ILE A 100 12.23 12.42 -7.55
N ALA A 101 12.26 13.48 -6.74
CA ALA A 101 13.15 14.62 -6.95
C ALA A 101 14.62 14.22 -6.81
N ALA A 102 14.94 13.40 -5.80
CA ALA A 102 16.29 12.89 -5.58
C ALA A 102 16.76 11.97 -6.72
N GLU A 103 15.91 11.07 -7.22
CA GLU A 103 16.21 10.25 -8.41
C GLU A 103 16.53 11.13 -9.62
N ARG A 104 15.68 12.12 -9.90
CA ARG A 104 15.90 13.06 -11.02
C ARG A 104 17.19 13.84 -10.87
N ALA A 105 17.54 14.26 -9.67
CA ALA A 105 18.77 14.99 -9.39
C ALA A 105 20.02 14.11 -9.56
N LEU A 106 19.96 12.84 -9.15
CA LEU A 106 21.10 11.91 -9.22
C LEU A 106 21.31 11.30 -10.61
N PHE A 107 20.23 11.02 -11.34
CA PHE A 107 20.27 10.21 -12.57
C PHE A 107 19.70 10.92 -13.81
N GLY A 108 19.25 12.18 -13.68
CA GLY A 108 18.60 12.92 -14.78
C GLY A 108 17.18 12.42 -15.12
N GLY A 109 16.66 11.46 -14.36
CA GLY A 109 15.37 10.82 -14.57
C GLY A 109 15.05 9.84 -13.44
N VAL A 110 14.05 8.98 -13.63
CA VAL A 110 13.74 7.91 -12.66
C VAL A 110 14.21 6.58 -13.24
N PRO A 111 15.27 5.95 -12.69
CA PRO A 111 15.86 4.72 -13.20
C PRO A 111 14.86 3.58 -13.39
N THR A 112 13.90 3.40 -12.49
CA THR A 112 12.80 2.44 -12.65
C THR A 112 12.07 2.61 -13.98
N VAL A 113 11.70 3.85 -14.33
CA VAL A 113 11.00 4.16 -15.58
C VAL A 113 11.92 3.89 -16.77
N ALA A 114 13.20 4.24 -16.68
CA ALA A 114 14.17 4.00 -17.73
C ALA A 114 14.40 2.51 -17.99
N LEU A 115 14.57 1.70 -16.94
CA LEU A 115 14.78 0.26 -17.03
C LEU A 115 13.55 -0.45 -17.61
N GLN A 116 12.34 -0.15 -17.13
CA GLN A 116 11.14 -0.76 -17.70
C GLN A 116 10.94 -0.35 -19.16
N ARG A 117 11.14 0.92 -19.51
CA ARG A 117 11.05 1.36 -20.91
C ARG A 117 12.07 0.68 -21.83
N ALA A 118 13.26 0.38 -21.31
CA ALA A 118 14.34 -0.23 -22.09
C ALA A 118 14.19 -1.76 -22.23
N TRP A 119 13.75 -2.45 -21.17
CA TRP A 119 13.84 -3.91 -21.10
C TRP A 119 12.49 -4.62 -21.09
N TYR A 120 11.42 -3.97 -20.61
CA TYR A 120 10.11 -4.60 -20.54
C TYR A 120 9.40 -4.51 -21.89
N GLN A 121 8.89 -5.66 -22.37
CA GLN A 121 8.11 -5.76 -23.60
C GLN A 121 6.68 -6.21 -23.27
N PRO A 122 5.75 -5.26 -23.01
CA PRO A 122 4.36 -5.60 -22.73
C PRO A 122 3.71 -6.37 -23.91
N PRO A 123 2.82 -7.35 -23.67
CA PRO A 123 2.39 -7.91 -22.39
C PRO A 123 3.17 -9.18 -21.97
N VAL A 124 4.37 -9.42 -22.52
CA VAL A 124 5.07 -10.70 -22.37
C VAL A 124 5.77 -10.79 -21.01
N LEU A 125 5.47 -11.84 -20.25
CA LEU A 125 6.21 -12.20 -19.03
C LEU A 125 7.29 -13.24 -19.38
N GLY A 126 8.45 -12.74 -19.79
CA GLY A 126 9.59 -13.54 -20.23
C GLY A 126 10.41 -14.13 -19.08
N LEU A 127 11.57 -14.67 -19.43
CA LEU A 127 12.51 -15.24 -18.47
C LEU A 127 13.09 -14.18 -17.53
N LEU A 128 13.30 -12.95 -18.03
CA LEU A 128 13.83 -11.84 -17.25
C LEU A 128 12.89 -11.46 -16.10
N GLU A 129 11.59 -11.32 -16.37
CA GLU A 129 10.57 -10.97 -15.37
C GLU A 129 10.48 -12.06 -14.29
N LYS A 130 10.45 -13.33 -14.72
CA LYS A 130 10.42 -14.47 -13.80
C LYS A 130 11.68 -14.53 -12.95
N ALA A 131 12.85 -14.29 -13.54
CA ALA A 131 14.13 -14.26 -12.82
C ALA A 131 14.19 -13.09 -11.84
N ALA A 132 13.77 -11.88 -12.24
CA ALA A 132 13.71 -10.71 -11.38
C ALA A 132 12.78 -10.93 -10.18
N VAL A 133 11.58 -11.48 -10.41
CA VAL A 133 10.65 -11.82 -9.32
C VAL A 133 11.22 -12.91 -8.41
N LEU A 134 11.91 -13.90 -8.95
CA LEU A 134 12.58 -14.94 -8.15
C LEU A 134 13.71 -14.34 -7.29
N VAL A 135 14.55 -13.49 -7.87
CA VAL A 135 15.62 -12.78 -7.15
C VAL A 135 15.02 -11.90 -6.05
N HIS A 136 13.98 -11.12 -6.37
CA HIS A 136 13.22 -10.34 -5.39
C HIS A 136 12.72 -11.20 -4.22
N ALA A 137 12.09 -12.35 -4.51
CA ALA A 137 11.57 -13.25 -3.47
C ALA A 137 12.67 -13.96 -2.66
N SER A 138 13.84 -14.18 -3.25
CA SER A 138 14.92 -14.98 -2.67
C SER A 138 15.50 -14.41 -1.37
N HIS A 139 15.41 -13.10 -1.14
CA HIS A 139 16.03 -12.44 0.02
C HIS A 139 15.51 -13.00 1.36
N PHE A 140 14.23 -13.40 1.42
CA PHE A 140 13.65 -14.09 2.59
C PHE A 140 14.39 -15.40 2.89
N VAL A 141 14.70 -16.17 1.85
CA VAL A 141 15.35 -17.48 1.95
C VAL A 141 16.83 -17.32 2.28
N VAL A 142 17.52 -16.45 1.54
CA VAL A 142 18.95 -16.18 1.72
C VAL A 142 19.23 -15.68 3.13
N PHE A 143 18.36 -14.84 3.70
CA PHE A 143 18.48 -14.38 5.09
C PHE A 143 18.60 -15.54 6.09
N PHE A 144 17.65 -16.48 6.08
CA PHE A 144 17.65 -17.57 7.05
C PHE A 144 18.80 -18.55 6.82
N PHE A 145 19.15 -18.86 5.57
CA PHE A 145 20.28 -19.75 5.29
C PHE A 145 21.64 -19.12 5.57
N PHE A 146 21.81 -17.82 5.34
CA PHE A 146 23.03 -17.13 5.71
C PHE A 146 23.18 -17.08 7.24
N ALA A 147 22.10 -16.78 7.97
CA ALA A 147 22.07 -16.85 9.43
C ALA A 147 22.40 -18.27 9.94
N LEU A 148 21.88 -19.30 9.28
CA LEU A 148 22.20 -20.71 9.57
C LEU A 148 23.67 -21.03 9.30
N ALA A 149 24.25 -20.54 8.20
CA ALA A 149 25.66 -20.72 7.87
C ALA A 149 26.59 -20.09 8.93
N ILE A 150 26.25 -18.90 9.44
CA ILE A 150 26.96 -18.29 10.55
C ILE A 150 26.79 -19.14 11.82
N TRP A 151 25.57 -19.59 12.14
CA TRP A 151 25.33 -20.44 13.31
C TRP A 151 26.08 -21.78 13.25
N THR A 152 26.19 -22.40 12.07
CA THR A 152 26.88 -23.69 11.89
C THR A 152 28.39 -23.54 11.87
N TRP A 153 28.94 -22.57 11.11
CA TRP A 153 30.38 -22.47 10.84
C TRP A 153 31.11 -21.41 11.67
N ARG A 154 30.39 -20.42 12.19
CA ARG A 154 30.92 -19.29 12.97
C ARG A 154 30.06 -19.04 14.21
N HIS A 155 29.69 -20.11 14.92
CA HIS A 155 28.75 -20.07 16.05
C HIS A 155 29.08 -18.99 17.10
N ALA A 156 30.37 -18.75 17.37
CA ALA A 156 30.84 -17.72 18.29
C ALA A 156 30.42 -16.29 17.88
N ASP A 157 30.31 -16.01 16.59
CA ASP A 157 29.88 -14.71 16.05
C ASP A 157 28.37 -14.62 15.83
N PHE A 158 27.61 -15.72 16.01
CA PHE A 158 26.17 -15.73 15.79
C PHE A 158 25.41 -14.71 16.66
N GLY A 159 25.90 -14.44 17.87
CA GLY A 159 25.36 -13.37 18.72
C GLY A 159 25.47 -11.99 18.09
N ARG A 160 26.64 -11.66 17.52
CA ARG A 160 26.88 -10.38 16.82
C ARG A 160 26.10 -10.28 15.53
N PHE A 161 26.00 -11.38 14.79
CA PHE A 161 25.15 -11.46 13.60
C PHE A 161 23.69 -11.15 13.93
N LYS A 162 23.12 -11.80 14.96
CA LYS A 162 21.75 -11.52 15.42
C LYS A 162 21.57 -10.06 15.83
N LEU A 163 22.51 -9.50 16.58
CA LEU A 163 22.46 -8.10 16.99
C LEU A 163 22.46 -7.16 15.78
N GLY A 164 23.39 -7.35 14.83
CA GLY A 164 23.43 -6.54 13.61
C GLY A 164 22.14 -6.65 12.79
N MET A 165 21.56 -7.84 12.68
CA MET A 165 20.25 -8.01 12.04
C MET A 165 19.12 -7.29 12.77
N LEU A 166 19.07 -7.37 14.10
CA LEU A 166 18.06 -6.67 14.91
C LEU A 166 18.22 -5.15 14.82
N LEU A 167 19.47 -4.65 14.72
CA LEU A 167 19.75 -3.24 14.47
C LEU A 167 19.26 -2.80 13.09
N THR A 168 19.54 -3.59 12.04
CA THR A 168 19.02 -3.35 10.68
C THR A 168 17.49 -3.30 10.66
N LEU A 169 16.84 -4.29 11.29
CA LEU A 169 15.37 -4.36 11.41
C LEU A 169 14.81 -3.16 12.18
N GLY A 170 15.39 -2.84 13.34
CA GLY A 170 14.94 -1.74 14.18
C GLY A 170 15.11 -0.38 13.52
N ALA A 171 16.27 -0.13 12.89
CA ALA A 171 16.51 1.10 12.14
C ALA A 171 15.58 1.22 10.92
N GLY A 172 15.37 0.13 10.19
CA GLY A 172 14.42 0.10 9.08
C GLY A 172 12.99 0.39 9.52
N LEU A 173 12.55 -0.20 10.63
CA LEU A 173 11.23 0.05 11.21
C LEU A 173 11.06 1.51 11.65
N LEU A 174 12.08 2.07 12.31
CA LEU A 174 12.07 3.45 12.78
C LEU A 174 12.00 4.42 11.59
N LEU A 175 12.84 4.24 10.57
CA LEU A 175 12.87 5.10 9.40
C LEU A 175 11.58 4.97 8.58
N TYR A 176 11.01 3.76 8.47
CA TYR A 176 9.69 3.57 7.87
C TYR A 176 8.61 4.37 8.60
N PHE A 177 8.62 4.38 9.93
CA PHE A 177 7.67 5.17 10.72
C PHE A 177 7.86 6.68 10.52
N VAL A 178 9.11 7.16 10.42
CA VAL A 178 9.41 8.59 10.30
C VAL A 178 9.19 9.12 8.88
N VAL A 179 9.54 8.32 7.86
CA VAL A 179 9.47 8.70 6.44
C VAL A 179 8.76 7.60 5.63
N PRO A 180 7.47 7.33 5.90
CA PRO A 180 6.72 6.37 5.11
C PRO A 180 6.62 6.88 3.67
N THR A 181 7.10 6.08 2.73
CA THR A 181 7.40 6.50 1.35
C THR A 181 6.63 5.66 0.34
N VAL A 182 5.94 6.35 -0.56
CA VAL A 182 5.18 5.75 -1.66
C VAL A 182 6.13 5.13 -2.69
N PRO A 183 6.00 3.83 -3.03
CA PRO A 183 6.88 3.16 -3.99
C PRO A 183 6.62 3.61 -5.45
N PRO A 184 7.56 3.35 -6.39
CA PRO A 184 7.46 3.79 -7.78
C PRO A 184 6.18 3.30 -8.50
N TRP A 185 5.81 2.02 -8.35
CA TRP A 185 4.62 1.47 -8.98
C TRP A 185 3.33 2.19 -8.55
N MET A 186 3.23 2.60 -7.29
CA MET A 186 2.08 3.33 -6.77
C MET A 186 2.09 4.79 -7.24
N ALA A 187 3.27 5.42 -7.22
CA ALA A 187 3.44 6.78 -7.72
C ALA A 187 3.04 6.89 -9.21
N ALA A 188 3.36 5.88 -10.03
CA ALA A 188 2.93 5.80 -11.42
C ALA A 188 1.43 5.47 -11.57
N GLY A 189 0.98 4.36 -10.97
CA GLY A 189 -0.35 3.81 -11.23
C GLY A 189 -1.49 4.54 -10.52
N THR A 190 -1.30 4.90 -9.25
CA THR A 190 -2.35 5.52 -8.42
C THR A 190 -2.33 7.04 -8.54
N PHE A 191 -1.14 7.64 -8.55
CA PHE A 191 -0.98 9.10 -8.44
C PHE A 191 -0.55 9.77 -9.73
N HIS A 192 -0.27 9.04 -10.81
CA HIS A 192 0.19 9.59 -12.09
C HIS A 192 1.39 10.56 -11.94
N ALA A 193 2.21 10.38 -10.90
CA ALA A 193 3.39 11.19 -10.63
C ALA A 193 4.58 10.79 -11.50
N LEU A 194 4.53 9.58 -12.06
CA LEU A 194 5.51 8.99 -12.96
C LEU A 194 4.80 8.46 -14.22
N PRO A 195 5.51 8.32 -15.34
CA PRO A 195 5.02 7.53 -16.48
C PRO A 195 4.60 6.12 -16.05
N PRO A 196 3.70 5.46 -16.81
CA PRO A 196 3.20 4.14 -16.46
C PRO A 196 4.34 3.13 -16.19
N ILE A 197 4.24 2.44 -15.05
CA ILE A 197 5.13 1.36 -14.62
C ILE A 197 4.22 0.13 -14.48
N GLU A 198 4.57 -0.97 -15.13
CA GLU A 198 3.78 -2.20 -15.04
C GLU A 198 4.11 -2.91 -13.71
N PRO A 199 3.09 -3.29 -12.90
CA PRO A 199 3.31 -4.03 -11.66
C PRO A 199 3.58 -5.52 -11.96
N ILE A 200 4.74 -5.82 -12.56
CA ILE A 200 5.17 -7.15 -13.03
C ILE A 200 5.05 -8.21 -11.90
N ARG A 201 5.42 -7.83 -10.67
CA ARG A 201 5.31 -8.70 -9.48
C ARG A 201 3.86 -9.15 -9.24
N SER A 202 2.92 -8.22 -9.26
CA SER A 202 1.50 -8.50 -9.04
C SER A 202 0.93 -9.38 -10.14
N ALA A 203 1.35 -9.18 -11.40
CA ALA A 203 0.93 -10.02 -12.53
C ALA A 203 1.37 -11.49 -12.35
N LEU A 204 2.61 -11.73 -11.90
CA LEU A 204 3.15 -13.08 -11.71
C LEU A 204 2.62 -13.81 -10.47
N TYR A 205 2.21 -13.09 -9.42
CA TYR A 205 1.61 -13.69 -8.22
C TYR A 205 0.10 -13.97 -8.32
N SER A 206 -0.53 -13.73 -9.48
CA SER A 206 -1.99 -13.83 -9.67
C SER A 206 -2.60 -15.25 -9.52
N PHE A 207 -1.83 -16.29 -9.17
CA PHE A 207 -2.39 -17.56 -8.69
C PHE A 207 -2.84 -17.42 -7.24
N SER A 208 -4.13 -17.15 -7.08
CA SER A 208 -4.80 -16.81 -5.82
C SER A 208 -4.86 -17.97 -4.83
N VAL A 209 -4.25 -17.78 -3.65
CA VAL A 209 -4.81 -18.29 -2.39
C VAL A 209 -5.35 -17.08 -1.63
N PRO A 210 -6.65 -16.73 -1.79
CA PRO A 210 -7.21 -15.42 -1.44
C PRO A 210 -7.05 -14.98 0.01
N THR A 211 -6.89 -15.92 0.94
CA THR A 211 -6.92 -15.68 2.39
C THR A 211 -5.55 -15.35 2.98
N LEU A 212 -4.46 -15.91 2.46
CA LEU A 212 -3.13 -15.73 3.06
C LEU A 212 -2.43 -14.47 2.55
N GLN A 213 -2.58 -14.14 1.26
CA GLN A 213 -1.93 -12.97 0.66
C GLN A 213 -2.46 -11.65 1.23
N ARG A 214 -3.77 -11.54 1.48
CA ARG A 214 -4.40 -10.37 2.14
C ARG A 214 -3.97 -10.19 3.60
N ALA A 215 -3.52 -11.26 4.25
CA ALA A 215 -3.00 -11.23 5.62
C ALA A 215 -1.53 -10.81 5.70
N PHE A 216 -0.75 -10.98 4.62
CA PHE A 216 0.71 -10.82 4.64
C PHE A 216 1.29 -9.71 3.75
N ASP A 217 0.54 -9.20 2.77
CA ASP A 217 0.95 -8.04 1.95
C ASP A 217 0.26 -6.76 2.47
N VAL A 218 0.79 -6.23 3.58
CA VAL A 218 0.07 -5.27 4.44
C VAL A 218 0.62 -3.84 4.41
N ASN A 219 1.64 -3.53 3.59
CA ASN A 219 2.34 -2.23 3.72
C ASN A 219 2.71 -1.62 2.35
N PRO A 220 1.81 -0.86 1.74
CA PRO A 220 2.03 -0.32 0.40
C PRO A 220 2.89 0.96 0.38
N ILE A 221 3.35 1.47 1.54
CA ILE A 221 4.11 2.72 1.70
C ILE A 221 5.45 2.54 2.45
N ALA A 222 5.99 1.33 2.45
CA ALA A 222 7.22 0.98 3.17
C ALA A 222 8.45 0.95 2.25
N ALA A 223 8.57 1.92 1.33
CA ALA A 223 9.69 1.94 0.39
C ALA A 223 11.02 2.31 1.07
N MET A 224 11.00 3.28 2.00
CA MET A 224 12.19 3.83 2.67
C MET A 224 12.37 3.29 4.09
N PRO A 225 13.56 2.80 4.47
CA PRO A 225 14.63 2.31 3.61
C PRO A 225 14.28 0.92 3.04
N SER A 226 14.91 0.55 1.93
CA SER A 226 14.70 -0.79 1.36
C SER A 226 15.35 -1.87 2.23
N LEU A 227 14.54 -2.58 3.02
CA LEU A 227 15.00 -3.77 3.75
C LEU A 227 15.34 -4.95 2.82
N HIS A 228 14.72 -4.98 1.63
CA HIS A 228 15.07 -5.92 0.56
C HIS A 228 16.55 -5.76 0.15
N THR A 229 17.08 -4.53 0.19
CA THR A 229 18.49 -4.22 -0.06
C THR A 229 19.34 -4.35 1.21
N ALA A 230 18.83 -3.88 2.35
CA ALA A 230 19.59 -3.84 3.60
C ALA A 230 20.03 -5.24 4.07
N PHE A 231 19.18 -6.27 3.92
CA PHE A 231 19.52 -7.63 4.34
C PHE A 231 20.68 -8.22 3.51
N PRO A 232 20.60 -8.32 2.16
CA PRO A 232 21.72 -8.75 1.34
C PRO A 232 22.99 -7.92 1.56
N ALA A 233 22.86 -6.61 1.78
CA ALA A 233 24.01 -5.74 2.03
C ALA A 233 24.70 -6.05 3.36
N PHE A 234 23.93 -6.29 4.42
CA PHE A 234 24.47 -6.73 5.71
C PHE A 234 25.15 -8.10 5.57
N PHE A 235 24.55 -9.04 4.83
CA PHE A 235 25.17 -10.34 4.56
C PHE A 235 26.46 -10.20 3.77
N ALA A 236 26.51 -9.32 2.77
CA ALA A 236 27.72 -9.06 2.02
C ALA A 236 28.84 -8.50 2.92
N CYS A 237 28.52 -7.56 3.81
CA CYS A 237 29.48 -7.03 4.79
C CYS A 237 30.03 -8.15 5.69
N VAL A 238 29.15 -8.96 6.27
CA VAL A 238 29.51 -10.10 7.13
C VAL A 238 30.30 -11.15 6.35
N ALA A 239 29.93 -11.41 5.10
CA ALA A 239 30.58 -12.42 4.27
C ALA A 239 32.02 -12.01 3.92
N LEU A 240 32.21 -10.76 3.50
CA LEU A 240 33.54 -10.20 3.24
C LEU A 240 34.39 -10.15 4.50
N TYR A 241 33.80 -9.81 5.65
CA TYR A 241 34.49 -9.78 6.93
C TYR A 241 35.05 -11.16 7.34
N HIS A 242 34.26 -12.22 7.18
CA HIS A 242 34.67 -13.57 7.63
C HIS A 242 35.41 -14.39 6.59
N TRP A 243 35.16 -14.16 5.30
CA TRP A 243 35.66 -15.01 4.21
C TRP A 243 36.42 -14.24 3.12
N GLY A 244 36.63 -12.93 3.27
CA GLY A 244 37.39 -12.10 2.33
C GLY A 244 36.82 -12.19 0.92
N TRP A 245 37.68 -12.45 -0.07
CA TRP A 245 37.27 -12.57 -1.49
C TRP A 245 36.22 -13.66 -1.75
N ARG A 246 36.16 -14.71 -0.90
CA ARG A 246 35.13 -15.75 -1.02
C ARG A 246 33.72 -15.24 -0.66
N GLY A 247 33.63 -14.05 -0.07
CA GLY A 247 32.38 -13.33 0.18
C GLY A 247 31.86 -12.52 -1.02
N VAL A 248 32.65 -12.35 -2.10
CA VAL A 248 32.25 -11.59 -3.30
C VAL A 248 30.92 -12.06 -3.93
N PRO A 249 30.57 -13.37 -3.96
CA PRO A 249 29.25 -13.79 -4.44
C PRO A 249 28.07 -13.12 -3.74
N ALA A 250 28.21 -12.72 -2.46
CA ALA A 250 27.18 -11.98 -1.75
C ALA A 250 26.99 -10.55 -2.28
N LEU A 251 28.06 -9.92 -2.81
CA LEU A 251 27.97 -8.62 -3.50
C LEU A 251 27.28 -8.75 -4.86
N VAL A 252 27.58 -9.83 -5.61
CA VAL A 252 26.90 -10.11 -6.88
C VAL A 252 25.41 -10.33 -6.64
N TYR A 253 25.06 -11.08 -5.61
CA TYR A 253 23.68 -11.27 -5.18
C TYR A 253 23.00 -9.95 -4.79
N LEU A 254 23.66 -9.11 -3.98
CA LEU A 254 23.16 -7.77 -3.64
C LEU A 254 22.88 -6.94 -4.88
N ALA A 255 23.81 -6.89 -5.84
CA ALA A 255 23.63 -6.14 -7.09
C ALA A 255 22.45 -6.67 -7.91
N ALA A 256 22.26 -7.99 -7.96
CA ALA A 256 21.12 -8.61 -8.62
C ALA A 256 19.79 -8.25 -7.93
N VAL A 257 19.75 -8.22 -6.60
CA VAL A 257 18.56 -7.83 -5.82
C VAL A 257 18.20 -6.37 -6.08
N VAL A 258 19.18 -5.46 -5.97
CA VAL A 258 19.02 -4.03 -6.30
C VAL A 258 18.47 -3.86 -7.72
N LEU A 259 19.12 -4.48 -8.71
CA LEU A 259 18.67 -4.36 -10.09
C LEU A 259 17.23 -4.88 -10.28
N ALA A 260 16.88 -6.01 -9.64
CA ALA A 260 15.55 -6.58 -9.70
C ALA A 260 14.49 -5.65 -9.06
N LEU A 261 14.77 -5.05 -7.90
CA LEU A 261 13.85 -4.16 -7.20
C LEU A 261 13.54 -2.90 -8.02
N VAL A 262 14.58 -2.27 -8.58
CA VAL A 262 14.43 -1.08 -9.44
C VAL A 262 13.71 -1.44 -10.73
N TYR A 263 14.05 -2.57 -11.36
CA TYR A 263 13.40 -3.02 -12.60
C TYR A 263 11.91 -3.35 -12.40
N LEU A 264 11.57 -4.04 -11.31
CA LEU A 264 10.18 -4.39 -10.97
C LEU A 264 9.36 -3.17 -10.50
N GLY A 265 10.02 -2.04 -10.23
CA GLY A 265 9.38 -0.81 -9.75
C GLY A 265 8.93 -0.86 -8.29
N GLU A 266 9.51 -1.76 -7.49
CA GLU A 266 9.20 -1.91 -6.06
C GLU A 266 9.87 -0.82 -5.21
N HIS A 267 11.06 -0.34 -5.61
CA HIS A 267 11.83 0.67 -4.87
C HIS A 267 12.55 1.65 -5.81
N TYR A 268 12.78 2.87 -5.32
CA TYR A 268 13.71 3.83 -5.91
C TYR A 268 15.16 3.47 -5.50
N ILE A 269 16.16 3.88 -6.28
CA ILE A 269 17.57 3.71 -5.91
C ILE A 269 17.89 4.43 -4.59
N VAL A 270 17.29 5.59 -4.33
CA VAL A 270 17.48 6.31 -3.06
C VAL A 270 17.03 5.50 -1.84
N ASP A 271 15.97 4.69 -1.98
CA ASP A 271 15.51 3.78 -0.92
C ASP A 271 16.56 2.68 -0.67
N GLU A 272 17.19 2.20 -1.74
CA GLU A 272 18.22 1.18 -1.70
C GLU A 272 19.51 1.70 -1.08
N LEU A 273 19.93 2.92 -1.44
CA LEU A 273 21.08 3.59 -0.83
C LEU A 273 20.89 3.78 0.67
N ALA A 274 19.68 4.14 1.11
CA ALA A 274 19.35 4.20 2.53
C ALA A 274 19.41 2.82 3.19
N GLY A 275 18.95 1.76 2.51
CA GLY A 275 19.10 0.37 2.94
C GLY A 275 20.57 -0.04 3.10
N LEU A 276 21.44 0.33 2.15
CA LEU A 276 22.89 0.12 2.24
C LEU A 276 23.49 0.84 3.45
N ALA A 277 23.10 2.10 3.68
CA ALA A 277 23.58 2.89 4.81
C ALA A 277 23.18 2.27 6.16
N VAL A 278 21.93 1.83 6.29
CA VAL A 278 21.43 1.12 7.49
C VAL A 278 22.23 -0.17 7.72
N ALA A 279 22.42 -0.98 6.67
CA ALA A 279 23.16 -2.23 6.76
C ALA A 279 24.63 -2.02 7.16
N GLY A 280 25.29 -1.02 6.56
CA GLY A 280 26.66 -0.64 6.89
C GLY A 280 26.79 -0.16 8.33
N GLY A 281 25.90 0.73 8.78
CA GLY A 281 25.87 1.21 10.16
C GLY A 281 25.65 0.09 11.17
N ALA A 282 24.69 -0.80 10.92
CA ALA A 282 24.44 -1.97 11.75
C ALA A 282 25.63 -2.93 11.80
N PHE A 283 26.32 -3.15 10.68
CA PHE A 283 27.54 -3.95 10.61
C PHE A 283 28.67 -3.32 11.41
N LEU A 284 28.94 -2.03 11.23
CA LEU A 284 29.98 -1.31 11.98
C LEU A 284 29.71 -1.39 13.48
N LEU A 285 28.47 -1.14 13.90
CA LEU A 285 28.08 -1.22 15.30
C LEU A 285 28.28 -2.64 15.85
N ALA A 286 27.79 -3.68 15.15
CA ALA A 286 27.85 -5.05 15.65
C ALA A 286 29.24 -5.72 15.58
N TYR A 287 30.07 -5.38 14.59
CA TYR A 287 31.35 -6.07 14.32
C TYR A 287 32.61 -5.24 14.58
N LYS A 288 32.52 -3.90 14.53
CA LYS A 288 33.71 -3.03 14.64
C LYS A 288 33.79 -2.27 15.95
N THR A 289 32.69 -2.11 16.69
CA THR A 289 32.72 -1.44 18.00
C THR A 289 33.04 -2.38 19.16
N GLU A 290 33.79 -1.86 20.13
CA GLU A 290 34.21 -2.61 21.32
C GLU A 290 33.06 -2.86 22.28
N LEU A 291 32.00 -2.07 22.14
CA LEU A 291 30.75 -2.16 22.87
C LEU A 291 30.16 -3.58 22.83
N PHE A 292 30.39 -4.31 21.73
CA PHE A 292 29.88 -5.67 21.51
C PHE A 292 30.96 -6.71 21.22
N ARG A 293 32.26 -6.34 21.35
CA ARG A 293 33.34 -7.33 21.34
C ARG A 293 33.29 -8.21 22.59
N ARG A 294 32.85 -7.64 23.71
CA ARG A 294 32.61 -8.32 24.98
C ARG A 294 31.14 -8.73 25.10
N THR A 295 30.67 -9.64 24.26
CA THR A 295 29.39 -10.31 24.54
C THR A 295 29.50 -10.93 25.94
N PRO A 296 28.50 -10.79 26.83
CA PRO A 296 28.55 -11.29 28.21
C PRO A 296 28.90 -12.78 28.31
N ALA A 297 28.72 -13.55 27.24
CA ALA A 297 29.15 -14.94 27.16
C ALA A 297 30.66 -15.14 27.39
N ALA A 298 31.54 -14.23 26.93
CA ALA A 298 32.98 -14.32 27.17
C ALA A 298 33.35 -13.91 28.61
N ALA A 299 32.63 -12.93 29.17
CA ALA A 299 32.79 -12.54 30.59
C ALA A 299 32.23 -13.61 31.54
N LEU A 300 31.10 -14.24 31.19
CA LEU A 300 30.48 -15.36 31.90
C LEU A 300 31.32 -16.64 31.80
N ALA A 301 31.93 -16.91 30.65
CA ALA A 301 32.86 -18.02 30.46
C ALA A 301 34.18 -17.80 31.23
N ALA A 302 34.74 -16.59 31.22
CA ALA A 302 35.92 -16.24 32.02
C ALA A 302 35.64 -16.34 33.54
N SER A 303 34.43 -15.99 33.99
CA SER A 303 34.01 -16.23 35.38
C SER A 303 33.67 -17.70 35.69
N ALA A 304 33.44 -18.54 34.67
CA ALA A 304 33.24 -19.98 34.83
C ALA A 304 34.57 -20.76 34.85
N GLU A 305 35.61 -20.25 34.19
CA GLU A 305 36.97 -20.81 34.23
C GLU A 305 37.66 -20.63 35.61
N GLY A 306 37.20 -19.69 36.44
CA GLY A 306 37.59 -19.58 37.85
C GLY A 306 36.87 -20.56 38.79
N GLY A 307 35.89 -21.34 38.31
CA GLY A 307 35.01 -22.19 39.13
C GLY A 307 34.84 -23.62 38.60
N VAL A 308 35.87 -24.16 37.94
CA VAL A 308 35.80 -25.34 37.05
C VAL A 308 35.44 -26.67 37.72
N ALA A 309 35.36 -26.78 39.05
CA ALA A 309 35.14 -28.09 39.69
C ALA A 309 33.68 -28.47 40.02
N ALA A 310 32.70 -27.54 40.03
CA ALA A 310 31.42 -27.81 40.73
C ALA A 310 30.12 -27.77 39.88
N ARG A 311 30.15 -27.49 38.58
CA ARG A 311 28.92 -27.28 37.77
C ARG A 311 28.74 -28.18 36.55
N ALA A 312 29.60 -29.19 36.38
CA ALA A 312 29.53 -30.13 35.24
C ALA A 312 28.28 -31.04 35.22
N SER A 313 27.43 -31.03 36.26
CA SER A 313 26.24 -31.89 36.36
C SER A 313 24.90 -31.13 36.47
N GLY A 314 24.88 -29.81 36.29
CA GLY A 314 23.71 -28.96 36.58
C GLY A 314 23.15 -28.14 35.42
N PHE A 315 23.51 -28.41 34.16
CA PHE A 315 22.99 -27.67 32.99
C PHE A 315 21.63 -28.23 32.54
N GLY A 316 20.66 -28.19 33.46
CA GLY A 316 19.31 -28.69 33.25
C GLY A 316 18.43 -27.75 32.39
N ASP A 317 17.25 -28.27 32.08
CA ASP A 317 16.03 -27.68 31.49
C ASP A 317 15.84 -26.15 31.64
N ARG A 318 16.32 -25.53 32.72
CA ARG A 318 16.22 -24.09 33.00
C ARG A 318 16.90 -23.20 31.95
N GLY A 319 17.99 -23.65 31.32
CA GLY A 319 18.69 -22.89 30.28
C GLY A 319 17.92 -22.76 28.96
N LEU A 320 16.93 -23.63 28.74
CA LEU A 320 16.04 -23.61 27.57
C LEU A 320 14.68 -22.96 27.91
N ARG A 321 14.20 -23.13 29.14
CA ARG A 321 12.91 -22.59 29.59
C ARG A 321 12.80 -21.08 29.38
N VAL A 322 13.81 -20.30 29.76
CA VAL A 322 13.74 -18.83 29.66
C VAL A 322 13.64 -18.34 28.21
N PRO A 323 14.53 -18.72 27.28
CA PRO A 323 14.39 -18.33 25.86
C PRO A 323 13.05 -18.76 25.26
N VAL A 324 12.57 -19.97 25.56
CA VAL A 324 11.30 -20.47 25.03
C VAL A 324 10.11 -19.69 25.58
N LEU A 325 10.05 -19.45 26.89
CA LEU A 325 9.00 -18.65 27.52
C LEU A 325 8.99 -17.21 26.98
N LEU A 326 10.16 -16.59 26.86
CA LEU A 326 10.29 -15.25 26.28
C LEU A 326 9.80 -15.22 24.83
N SER A 327 10.15 -16.22 24.02
CA SER A 327 9.66 -16.33 22.65
C SER A 327 8.15 -16.49 22.58
N LEU A 328 7.55 -17.29 23.45
CA LEU A 328 6.10 -17.45 23.52
C LEU A 328 5.43 -16.12 23.88
N LEU A 329 5.97 -15.39 24.87
CA LEU A 329 5.47 -14.05 25.23
C LEU A 329 5.58 -13.07 24.06
N ILE A 330 6.70 -13.07 23.34
CA ILE A 330 6.89 -12.19 22.17
C ILE A 330 5.92 -12.55 21.05
N VAL A 331 5.69 -13.85 20.79
CA VAL A 331 4.72 -14.29 19.78
C VAL A 331 3.30 -13.90 20.18
N LEU A 332 2.92 -14.07 21.45
CA LEU A 332 1.63 -13.61 21.97
C LEU A 332 1.46 -12.10 21.85
N ALA A 333 2.50 -11.32 22.16
CA ALA A 333 2.50 -9.88 21.95
C ALA A 333 2.37 -9.52 20.47
N SER A 334 3.05 -10.26 19.59
CA SER A 334 2.97 -10.08 18.13
C SER A 334 1.56 -10.32 17.60
N GLU A 335 0.88 -11.36 18.09
CA GLU A 335 -0.52 -11.66 17.76
C GLU A 335 -1.46 -10.54 18.26
N LEU A 336 -1.25 -10.06 19.49
CA LEU A 336 -2.03 -8.93 20.02
C LEU A 336 -1.83 -7.66 19.18
N VAL A 337 -0.58 -7.34 18.83
CA VAL A 337 -0.24 -6.23 17.93
C VAL A 337 -0.88 -6.42 16.56
N GLY A 338 -0.84 -7.63 15.99
CA GLY A 338 -1.47 -7.96 14.72
C GLY A 338 -2.99 -7.73 14.74
N ARG A 339 -3.68 -8.19 15.79
CA ARG A 339 -5.12 -7.96 15.98
C ARG A 339 -5.46 -6.48 16.15
N ALA A 340 -4.69 -5.75 16.96
CA ALA A 340 -4.86 -4.31 17.10
C ALA A 340 -4.68 -3.60 15.75
N SER A 341 -3.67 -3.99 14.97
CA SER A 341 -3.43 -3.44 13.64
C SER A 341 -4.62 -3.66 12.70
N LEU A 342 -5.24 -4.85 12.73
CA LEU A 342 -6.44 -5.14 11.94
C LEU A 342 -7.66 -4.31 12.36
N GLN A 343 -7.83 -4.04 13.66
CA GLN A 343 -8.93 -3.19 14.17
C GLN A 343 -8.74 -1.71 13.83
N LEU A 344 -7.48 -1.26 13.77
CA LEU A 344 -7.13 0.12 13.42
C LEU A 344 -7.01 0.33 11.90
N ARG A 345 -7.11 -0.74 11.11
CA ARG A 345 -6.81 -0.71 9.68
C ARG A 345 -7.83 0.14 8.92
N GLY A 346 -7.35 1.26 8.37
CA GLY A 346 -8.06 2.06 7.37
C GLY A 346 -7.57 1.78 5.94
N GLY A 347 -8.16 2.49 4.98
CA GLY A 347 -7.60 2.60 3.63
C GLY A 347 -6.24 3.31 3.63
N PHE A 348 -5.67 3.50 2.44
CA PHE A 348 -4.52 4.39 2.29
C PHE A 348 -4.90 5.79 2.82
N PRO A 349 -4.09 6.44 3.66
CA PRO A 349 -4.39 7.77 4.19
C PRO A 349 -4.21 8.82 3.10
N LEU A 350 -5.21 8.95 2.24
CA LEU A 350 -5.28 10.02 1.25
C LEU A 350 -5.79 11.30 1.91
N THR A 351 -5.00 11.85 2.81
CA THR A 351 -5.38 13.04 3.58
C THR A 351 -5.34 14.28 2.69
N LEU A 352 -6.15 15.28 2.99
CA LEU A 352 -6.08 16.56 2.28
C LEU A 352 -4.66 17.14 2.31
N ALA A 353 -3.97 17.02 3.45
CA ALA A 353 -2.58 17.45 3.61
C ALA A 353 -1.60 16.70 2.70
N PHE A 354 -1.79 15.38 2.51
CA PHE A 354 -1.01 14.61 1.54
C PHE A 354 -1.30 15.08 0.11
N ILE A 355 -2.58 15.25 -0.26
CA ILE A 355 -2.97 15.67 -1.60
C ILE A 355 -2.38 17.04 -1.93
N GLU A 356 -2.55 18.02 -1.04
CA GLU A 356 -2.04 19.39 -1.23
C GLU A 356 -0.50 19.42 -1.30
N ARG A 357 0.18 18.66 -0.44
CA ARG A 357 1.64 18.65 -0.39
C ARG A 357 2.27 17.89 -1.55
N GLU A 358 1.77 16.70 -1.84
CA GLU A 358 2.44 15.72 -2.72
C GLU A 358 1.86 15.68 -4.13
N LEU A 359 0.59 16.07 -4.33
CA LEU A 359 -0.12 15.85 -5.59
C LEU A 359 -0.52 17.14 -6.33
N VAL A 360 -1.06 18.14 -5.63
CA VAL A 360 -1.57 19.38 -6.24
C VAL A 360 -0.42 20.14 -6.92
N GLY A 361 -0.62 20.49 -8.19
CA GLY A 361 0.39 21.15 -9.03
C GLY A 361 1.59 20.26 -9.41
N LYS A 362 1.63 19.00 -8.94
CA LYS A 362 2.71 18.04 -9.21
C LYS A 362 2.26 16.86 -10.06
N THR A 363 0.97 16.53 -10.03
CA THR A 363 0.38 15.38 -10.71
C THR A 363 -0.94 15.76 -11.40
N PRO A 364 -1.31 15.09 -12.51
CA PRO A 364 -2.59 15.31 -13.19
C PRO A 364 -3.84 15.08 -12.32
N VAL A 365 -3.74 14.22 -11.31
CA VAL A 365 -4.86 13.88 -10.41
C VAL A 365 -4.93 14.73 -9.16
N GLY A 366 -3.96 15.63 -8.92
CA GLY A 366 -3.86 16.37 -7.67
C GLY A 366 -5.11 17.20 -7.37
N HIS A 367 -5.54 18.04 -8.32
CA HIS A 367 -6.74 18.85 -8.15
C HIS A 367 -8.03 18.02 -8.15
N TYR A 368 -8.04 16.88 -8.85
CA TYR A 368 -9.19 15.96 -8.86
C TYR A 368 -9.44 15.36 -7.47
N LEU A 369 -8.39 14.81 -6.85
CA LEU A 369 -8.48 14.23 -5.52
C LEU A 369 -8.75 15.30 -4.45
N ALA A 370 -8.15 16.49 -4.59
CA ALA A 370 -8.43 17.61 -3.70
C ALA A 370 -9.91 18.04 -3.78
N GLY A 371 -10.48 18.10 -4.98
CA GLY A 371 -11.88 18.41 -5.19
C GLY A 371 -12.82 17.42 -4.50
N ILE A 372 -12.53 16.12 -4.59
CA ILE A 372 -13.31 15.07 -3.90
C ILE A 372 -13.25 15.27 -2.39
N GLU A 373 -12.05 15.45 -1.85
CA GLU A 373 -11.85 15.64 -0.41
C GLU A 373 -12.51 16.92 0.11
N TYR A 374 -12.47 18.00 -0.66
CA TYR A 374 -13.24 19.21 -0.34
C TYR A 374 -14.75 18.95 -0.30
N LEU A 375 -15.30 18.12 -1.18
CA LEU A 375 -16.73 17.77 -1.14
C LEU A 375 -17.09 16.93 0.08
N GLU A 376 -16.28 15.94 0.44
CA GLU A 376 -16.46 15.13 1.65
C GLU A 376 -16.47 16.01 2.91
N GLN A 377 -15.64 17.05 2.95
CA GLN A 377 -15.62 18.06 4.02
C GLN A 377 -16.74 19.12 3.91
N GLY A 378 -17.64 19.02 2.92
CA GLY A 378 -18.71 20.01 2.67
C GLY A 378 -18.23 21.36 2.10
N ARG A 379 -16.94 21.49 1.75
CA ARG A 379 -16.28 22.70 1.25
C ARG A 379 -16.49 22.88 -0.27
N ARG A 380 -17.75 22.91 -0.71
CA ARG A 380 -18.14 23.03 -2.13
C ARG A 380 -17.50 24.21 -2.86
N ARG A 381 -17.35 25.36 -2.19
CA ARG A 381 -16.69 26.56 -2.77
C ARG A 381 -15.22 26.33 -3.12
N ALA A 382 -14.52 25.48 -2.37
CA ALA A 382 -13.14 25.10 -2.66
C ALA A 382 -13.06 23.97 -3.71
N ALA A 383 -14.04 23.05 -3.69
CA ALA A 383 -14.11 21.95 -4.64
C ALA A 383 -14.31 22.41 -6.09
N LEU A 384 -15.12 23.46 -6.31
CA LEU A 384 -15.44 23.98 -7.65
C LEU A 384 -14.18 24.34 -8.48
N PRO A 385 -13.30 25.26 -8.05
CA PRO A 385 -12.08 25.59 -8.81
C PRO A 385 -11.10 24.42 -8.90
N ALA A 386 -11.10 23.50 -7.93
CA ALA A 386 -10.28 22.30 -7.99
C ALA A 386 -10.71 21.39 -9.15
N PHE A 387 -12.00 21.11 -9.31
CA PHE A 387 -12.47 20.31 -10.46
C PHE A 387 -12.27 21.02 -11.80
N GLU A 388 -12.34 22.35 -11.86
CA GLU A 388 -12.03 23.10 -13.08
C GLU A 388 -10.58 22.87 -13.53
N ARG A 389 -9.62 22.97 -12.59
CA ARG A 389 -8.21 22.66 -12.86
C ARG A 389 -8.04 21.19 -13.26
N ALA A 390 -8.70 20.27 -12.55
CA ALA A 390 -8.64 18.85 -12.84
C ALA A 390 -9.06 18.51 -14.28
N LEU A 391 -10.08 19.19 -14.84
CA LEU A 391 -10.50 18.93 -16.22
C LEU A 391 -9.42 19.28 -17.26
N SER A 392 -8.60 20.29 -16.98
CA SER A 392 -7.50 20.69 -17.86
C SER A 392 -6.25 19.82 -17.70
N GLU A 393 -6.06 19.20 -16.54
CA GLU A 393 -4.86 18.42 -16.20
C GLU A 393 -5.03 16.92 -16.47
N LEU A 394 -6.24 16.39 -16.27
CA LEU A 394 -6.50 14.95 -16.41
C LEU A 394 -6.49 14.51 -17.88
N PRO A 395 -5.92 13.32 -18.17
CA PRO A 395 -6.06 12.71 -19.48
C PRO A 395 -7.52 12.30 -19.76
N PRO A 396 -7.95 12.22 -21.04
CA PRO A 396 -9.26 11.73 -21.39
C PRO A 396 -9.53 10.33 -20.83
N GLY A 397 -10.65 10.17 -20.13
CA GLY A 397 -11.01 8.89 -19.52
C GLY A 397 -12.01 9.01 -18.37
N LYS A 398 -12.13 7.95 -17.59
CA LYS A 398 -13.12 7.83 -16.51
C LYS A 398 -12.97 8.91 -15.44
N GLN A 399 -11.73 9.21 -15.02
CA GLN A 399 -11.46 10.25 -14.01
C GLN A 399 -11.87 11.63 -14.51
N GLN A 400 -11.54 11.99 -15.76
CA GLN A 400 -11.93 13.28 -16.34
C GLN A 400 -13.45 13.40 -16.48
N MET A 401 -14.14 12.33 -16.92
CA MET A 401 -15.60 12.29 -16.97
C MET A 401 -16.22 12.44 -15.57
N HIS A 402 -15.65 11.79 -14.56
CA HIS A 402 -16.10 11.90 -13.18
C HIS A 402 -15.88 13.32 -12.62
N ALA A 403 -14.71 13.91 -12.85
CA ALA A 403 -14.41 15.29 -12.49
C ALA A 403 -15.41 16.27 -13.14
N ARG A 404 -15.80 16.02 -14.40
CA ARG A 404 -16.81 16.82 -15.11
C ARG A 404 -18.18 16.73 -14.44
N SER A 405 -18.62 15.52 -14.10
CA SER A 405 -19.86 15.29 -13.35
C SER A 405 -19.84 16.02 -12.01
N LEU A 406 -18.77 15.88 -11.23
CA LEU A 406 -18.62 16.53 -9.92
C LEU A 406 -18.58 18.06 -10.05
N LEU A 407 -17.87 18.60 -11.04
CA LEU A 407 -17.85 20.05 -11.32
C LEU A 407 -19.26 20.57 -11.59
N GLY A 408 -20.00 19.89 -12.48
CA GLY A 408 -21.34 20.30 -12.85
C GLY A 408 -22.34 20.24 -11.70
N ARG A 409 -22.30 19.17 -10.90
CA ARG A 409 -23.14 19.03 -9.69
C ARG A 409 -22.77 20.07 -8.63
N THR A 410 -21.48 20.30 -8.39
CA THR A 410 -21.01 21.32 -7.45
C THR A 410 -21.41 22.73 -7.90
N ALA A 411 -21.36 23.02 -9.20
CA ALA A 411 -21.82 24.30 -9.75
C ALA A 411 -23.33 24.49 -9.52
N PHE A 412 -24.13 23.46 -9.73
CA PHE A 412 -25.58 23.49 -9.45
C PHE A 412 -25.87 23.75 -7.97
N GLU A 413 -25.19 23.05 -7.07
CA GLU A 413 -25.35 23.23 -5.61
C GLU A 413 -24.97 24.64 -5.14
N LEU A 414 -24.02 25.28 -5.81
CA LEU A 414 -23.61 26.66 -5.54
C LEU A 414 -24.48 27.71 -6.25
N GLY A 415 -25.47 27.31 -7.05
CA GLY A 415 -26.37 28.20 -7.79
C GLY A 415 -25.80 28.74 -9.11
N ASP A 416 -24.63 28.28 -9.56
CA ASP A 416 -24.09 28.63 -10.89
C ASP A 416 -24.71 27.71 -11.96
N TYR A 417 -25.98 27.96 -12.27
CA TYR A 417 -26.75 27.15 -13.22
C TYR A 417 -26.17 27.21 -14.64
N ALA A 418 -25.62 28.34 -15.05
CA ALA A 418 -25.03 28.50 -16.37
C ALA A 418 -23.83 27.56 -16.56
N ARG A 419 -22.95 27.47 -15.54
CA ARG A 419 -21.82 26.53 -15.55
C ARG A 419 -22.28 25.09 -15.42
N ALA A 420 -23.25 24.79 -14.54
CA ALA A 420 -23.79 23.44 -14.41
C ALA A 420 -24.34 22.91 -15.73
N ILE A 421 -25.10 23.72 -16.48
CA ILE A 421 -25.64 23.36 -17.79
C ILE A 421 -24.50 23.09 -18.78
N ARG A 422 -23.58 24.04 -18.97
CA ARG A 422 -22.47 23.87 -19.93
C ARG A 422 -21.61 22.64 -19.63
N THR A 423 -21.36 22.37 -18.35
CA THR A 423 -20.53 21.25 -17.93
C THR A 423 -21.26 19.92 -18.07
N LEU A 424 -22.54 19.81 -17.68
CA LEU A 424 -23.29 18.55 -17.71
C LEU A 424 -23.97 18.25 -19.05
N GLU A 425 -23.95 19.20 -19.99
CA GLU A 425 -24.43 19.01 -21.35
C GLU A 425 -23.85 17.72 -21.94
N PRO A 426 -24.69 16.70 -22.23
CA PRO A 426 -24.18 15.44 -22.75
C PRO A 426 -23.75 15.61 -24.20
N ALA A 427 -22.67 14.91 -24.58
CA ALA A 427 -22.40 14.69 -25.99
C ALA A 427 -23.57 13.90 -26.63
N PRO A 428 -23.79 14.02 -27.94
CA PRO A 428 -24.82 13.25 -28.64
C PRO A 428 -24.74 11.76 -28.30
N HIS A 429 -25.89 11.14 -28.02
CA HIS A 429 -26.04 9.72 -27.66
C HIS A 429 -25.40 9.26 -26.33
N VAL A 430 -24.84 10.16 -25.52
CA VAL A 430 -24.33 9.81 -24.18
C VAL A 430 -25.45 9.87 -23.14
N ARG A 431 -25.68 8.75 -22.45
CA ARG A 431 -26.66 8.68 -21.35
C ARG A 431 -26.00 9.14 -20.05
N LEU A 432 -26.52 10.22 -19.47
CA LEU A 432 -26.11 10.70 -18.16
C LEU A 432 -26.52 9.76 -17.01
N ALA A 433 -25.70 9.77 -15.96
CA ALA A 433 -26.08 9.24 -14.66
C ALA A 433 -27.34 9.97 -14.13
N ALA A 434 -28.10 9.32 -13.26
CA ALA A 434 -29.37 9.87 -12.78
C ALA A 434 -29.17 11.22 -12.06
N GLU A 435 -28.12 11.33 -11.25
CA GLU A 435 -27.78 12.54 -10.51
C GLU A 435 -27.34 13.69 -11.41
N ASP A 436 -26.52 13.42 -12.42
CA ASP A 436 -26.09 14.42 -13.41
C ASP A 436 -27.27 14.92 -14.24
N ALA A 437 -28.13 14.00 -14.69
CA ALA A 437 -29.34 14.35 -15.43
C ALA A 437 -30.28 15.22 -14.58
N ARG A 438 -30.41 14.87 -13.29
CA ARG A 438 -31.19 15.64 -12.31
C ARG A 438 -30.63 17.05 -12.15
N ALA A 439 -29.33 17.20 -11.87
CA ALA A 439 -28.69 18.50 -11.73
C ALA A 439 -28.84 19.37 -13.00
N LEU A 440 -28.67 18.78 -14.18
CA LEU A 440 -28.87 19.47 -15.46
C LEU A 440 -30.33 19.94 -15.65
N ALA A 441 -31.30 19.05 -15.42
CA ALA A 441 -32.72 19.37 -15.60
C ALA A 441 -33.17 20.47 -14.65
N LEU A 442 -32.75 20.38 -13.37
CA LEU A 442 -33.05 21.38 -12.36
C LEU A 442 -32.32 22.70 -12.66
N ALA A 443 -31.07 22.68 -13.13
CA ALA A 443 -30.37 23.91 -13.54
C ALA A 443 -31.08 24.61 -14.71
N CYS A 444 -31.57 23.87 -15.72
CA CYS A 444 -32.37 24.44 -16.81
C CYS A 444 -33.69 25.04 -16.29
N ALA A 445 -34.34 24.39 -15.32
CA ALA A 445 -35.58 24.89 -14.72
C ALA A 445 -35.32 26.13 -13.84
N GLU A 446 -34.31 26.14 -12.98
CA GLU A 446 -34.01 27.31 -12.13
C GLU A 446 -33.54 28.52 -12.97
N SER A 447 -32.86 28.29 -14.09
CA SER A 447 -32.36 29.36 -14.99
C SER A 447 -33.35 29.88 -16.03
N GLY A 448 -34.62 29.45 -16.00
CA GLY A 448 -35.64 29.93 -16.94
C GLY A 448 -35.71 29.19 -18.28
N GLN A 449 -34.85 28.21 -18.56
CA GLN A 449 -34.78 27.48 -19.84
C GLN A 449 -35.84 26.38 -19.94
N ARG A 450 -37.12 26.75 -19.85
CA ARG A 450 -38.29 25.86 -19.79
C ARG A 450 -38.35 24.83 -20.92
N THR A 451 -38.11 25.26 -22.16
CA THR A 451 -38.15 24.40 -23.35
C THR A 451 -37.11 23.28 -23.29
N ARG A 452 -35.94 23.54 -22.70
CA ARG A 452 -34.89 22.54 -22.49
C ARG A 452 -35.16 21.68 -21.25
N ALA A 453 -35.72 22.25 -20.19
CA ALA A 453 -36.00 21.55 -18.94
C ALA A 453 -37.07 20.47 -19.10
N LEU A 454 -38.16 20.77 -19.83
CA LEU A 454 -39.33 19.91 -19.93
C LEU A 454 -39.06 18.45 -20.37
N PRO A 455 -38.36 18.17 -21.49
CA PRO A 455 -38.09 16.79 -21.89
C PRO A 455 -37.19 16.06 -20.89
N LEU A 456 -36.25 16.76 -20.25
CA LEU A 456 -35.37 16.20 -19.24
C LEU A 456 -36.12 15.83 -17.96
N LEU A 457 -36.95 16.75 -17.46
CA LEU A 457 -37.79 16.54 -16.28
C LEU A 457 -38.81 15.41 -16.50
N SER A 458 -39.42 15.34 -17.69
CA SER A 458 -40.38 14.29 -18.03
C SER A 458 -39.74 12.90 -18.00
N LYS A 459 -38.53 12.78 -18.57
CA LYS A 459 -37.74 11.53 -18.55
C LYS A 459 -37.26 11.19 -17.14
N LEU A 460 -36.86 12.19 -16.35
CA LEU A 460 -36.46 11.99 -14.96
C LEU A 460 -37.62 11.55 -14.08
N ARG A 461 -38.83 12.08 -14.28
CA ARG A 461 -40.02 11.69 -13.52
C ARG A 461 -40.31 10.19 -13.63
N GLN A 462 -40.08 9.59 -14.81
CA GLN A 462 -40.20 8.15 -15.01
C GLN A 462 -39.13 7.36 -14.24
N ARG A 463 -37.91 7.89 -14.13
CA ARG A 463 -36.78 7.23 -13.45
C ARG A 463 -36.76 7.44 -11.95
N LEU A 464 -37.22 8.60 -11.48
CA LEU A 464 -37.19 9.08 -10.10
C LEU A 464 -38.58 9.65 -9.72
N PRO A 465 -39.62 8.79 -9.62
CA PRO A 465 -40.99 9.23 -9.34
C PRO A 465 -41.17 9.80 -7.93
N GLY A 466 -40.21 9.58 -7.01
CA GLY A 466 -40.26 10.13 -5.65
C GLY A 466 -39.57 11.49 -5.48
N ASP A 467 -38.93 12.04 -6.52
CA ASP A 467 -38.13 13.27 -6.37
C ASP A 467 -39.02 14.53 -6.31
N PRO A 468 -39.01 15.27 -5.18
CA PRO A 468 -39.90 16.40 -4.99
C PRO A 468 -39.54 17.60 -5.88
N GLN A 469 -38.25 17.82 -6.17
CA GLN A 469 -37.81 18.91 -7.03
C GLN A 469 -38.17 18.65 -8.49
N VAL A 470 -38.04 17.40 -8.94
CA VAL A 470 -38.44 17.01 -10.30
C VAL A 470 -39.95 17.17 -10.49
N LEU A 471 -40.76 16.72 -9.52
CA LEU A 471 -42.22 16.89 -9.57
C LEU A 471 -42.60 18.37 -9.61
N PHE A 472 -42.04 19.17 -8.69
CA PHE A 472 -42.28 20.61 -8.62
C PHE A 472 -41.97 21.31 -9.95
N TRP A 473 -40.74 21.14 -10.46
CA TRP A 473 -40.31 21.86 -11.66
C TRP A 473 -40.99 21.35 -12.94
N LEU A 474 -41.36 20.07 -13.02
CA LEU A 474 -42.14 19.54 -14.13
C LEU A 474 -43.54 20.14 -14.16
N THR A 475 -44.23 20.14 -13.02
CA THR A 475 -45.56 20.75 -12.88
C THR A 475 -45.51 22.24 -13.19
N TRP A 476 -44.56 22.98 -12.63
CA TRP A 476 -44.39 24.41 -12.89
C TRP A 476 -44.18 24.68 -14.39
N THR A 477 -43.27 23.94 -15.02
CA THR A 477 -42.96 24.11 -16.45
C THR A 477 -44.15 23.79 -17.35
N LEU A 478 -44.90 22.72 -17.05
CA LEU A 478 -46.10 22.36 -17.80
C LEU A 478 -47.21 23.40 -17.66
N PHE A 479 -47.40 23.96 -16.46
CA PHE A 479 -48.43 24.95 -16.19
C PHE A 479 -48.12 26.28 -16.91
N GLU A 480 -46.87 26.75 -16.83
CA GLU A 480 -46.43 27.93 -17.56
C GLU A 480 -46.59 27.79 -19.08
N GLN A 481 -46.43 26.59 -19.62
CA GLN A 481 -46.64 26.30 -21.05
C GLN A 481 -48.10 26.03 -21.43
N GLY A 482 -49.05 26.16 -20.50
CA GLY A 482 -50.47 25.92 -20.79
C GLY A 482 -50.83 24.45 -21.03
N ARG A 483 -49.95 23.51 -20.68
CA ARG A 483 -50.11 22.07 -20.96
C ARG A 483 -50.89 21.30 -19.90
N ILE A 484 -51.03 21.89 -18.70
CA ILE A 484 -51.80 21.32 -17.60
C ILE A 484 -52.68 22.40 -16.96
N ASP A 485 -53.78 21.98 -16.34
CA ASP A 485 -54.72 22.88 -15.69
C ASP A 485 -54.43 23.09 -14.19
N ARG A 486 -55.23 23.94 -13.54
CA ARG A 486 -55.10 24.22 -12.10
C ARG A 486 -55.41 23.00 -11.22
N ALA A 487 -56.25 22.07 -11.67
CA ALA A 487 -56.57 20.86 -10.91
C ALA A 487 -55.38 19.90 -10.89
N GLU A 488 -54.64 19.79 -11.99
CA GLU A 488 -53.39 19.05 -12.10
C GLU A 488 -52.28 19.63 -11.20
N VAL A 489 -52.15 20.95 -11.15
CA VAL A 489 -51.22 21.62 -10.21
C VAL A 489 -51.61 21.34 -8.76
N ALA A 490 -52.90 21.39 -8.42
CA ALA A 490 -53.38 21.07 -7.07
C ALA A 490 -53.11 19.60 -6.69
N ARG A 491 -53.25 18.66 -7.64
CA ARG A 491 -52.89 17.25 -7.44
C ARG A 491 -51.40 17.08 -7.13
N ALA A 492 -50.52 17.74 -7.89
CA ALA A 492 -49.08 17.70 -7.65
C ALA A 492 -48.69 18.33 -6.30
N ALA A 493 -49.33 19.44 -5.91
CA ALA A 493 -49.12 20.05 -4.59
C ALA A 493 -49.54 19.10 -3.45
N ALA A 494 -50.68 18.42 -3.60
CA ALA A 494 -51.13 17.40 -2.64
C ALA A 494 -50.18 16.20 -2.59
N GLU A 495 -49.62 15.78 -3.73
CA GLU A 495 -48.62 14.72 -3.79
C GLU A 495 -47.33 15.11 -3.06
N LEU A 496 -46.78 16.31 -3.31
CA LEU A 496 -45.63 16.84 -2.57
C LEU A 496 -45.91 16.93 -1.06
N ALA A 497 -47.12 17.34 -0.68
CA ALA A 497 -47.56 17.37 0.71
C ALA A 497 -47.75 15.97 1.32
N ARG A 498 -47.91 14.90 0.53
CA ARG A 498 -47.96 13.52 1.05
C ARG A 498 -46.58 12.92 1.28
N LEU A 499 -45.54 13.45 0.62
CA LEU A 499 -44.13 13.11 0.88
C LEU A 499 -43.64 13.62 2.26
N ARG A 500 -44.52 14.23 3.07
CA ARG A 500 -44.34 14.78 4.42
C ARG A 500 -43.68 13.87 5.48
N GLY A 501 -43.42 12.60 5.18
CA GLY A 501 -42.89 11.64 6.15
C GLY A 501 -41.48 11.94 6.69
N SER A 502 -40.70 12.83 6.06
CA SER A 502 -39.34 13.16 6.54
C SER A 502 -38.67 14.40 5.94
N ASP A 503 -39.28 15.13 5.00
CA ASP A 503 -38.58 16.17 4.21
C ASP A 503 -39.26 17.56 4.28
N ALA A 504 -38.64 18.48 5.04
CA ALA A 504 -39.08 19.87 5.17
C ALA A 504 -39.06 20.62 3.82
N HIS A 505 -38.19 20.21 2.89
CA HIS A 505 -38.05 20.82 1.56
C HIS A 505 -39.26 20.56 0.67
N ALA A 506 -39.76 19.32 0.66
CA ALA A 506 -40.96 18.94 -0.09
C ALA A 506 -42.20 19.76 0.35
N THR A 507 -42.28 20.09 1.65
CA THR A 507 -43.36 20.92 2.20
C THR A 507 -43.29 22.35 1.68
N ALA A 508 -42.10 22.94 1.60
CA ALA A 508 -41.90 24.28 1.04
C ALA A 508 -42.29 24.34 -0.46
N LEU A 509 -41.93 23.31 -1.24
CA LEU A 509 -42.29 23.22 -2.66
C LEU A 509 -43.81 23.08 -2.86
N ALA A 510 -44.50 22.30 -2.02
CA ALA A 510 -45.95 22.20 -2.04
C ALA A 510 -46.63 23.56 -1.76
N GLY A 511 -46.09 24.33 -0.81
CA GLY A 511 -46.54 25.70 -0.53
C GLY A 511 -46.42 26.60 -1.75
N ARG A 512 -45.27 26.58 -2.43
CA ARG A 512 -45.04 27.38 -3.65
C ARG A 512 -46.03 27.07 -4.79
N LEU A 513 -46.38 25.79 -5.01
CA LEU A 513 -47.43 25.45 -6.00
C LEU A 513 -48.82 25.92 -5.57
N THR A 514 -49.10 25.90 -4.27
CA THR A 514 -50.38 26.40 -3.75
C THR A 514 -50.48 27.92 -3.91
N ASP A 515 -49.38 28.63 -3.70
CA ASP A 515 -49.32 30.08 -3.90
C ASP A 515 -49.44 30.45 -5.38
N LEU A 516 -48.85 29.65 -6.29
CA LEU A 516 -49.04 29.79 -7.73
C LEU A 516 -50.53 29.73 -8.12
N LEU A 517 -51.31 28.84 -7.49
CA LEU A 517 -52.75 28.74 -7.71
C LEU A 517 -53.53 29.95 -7.17
N ARG A 518 -53.09 30.52 -6.05
CA ARG A 518 -53.72 31.69 -5.40
C ARG A 518 -53.44 33.00 -6.12
N ALA A 519 -52.26 33.15 -6.71
CA ALA A 519 -51.82 34.36 -7.39
C ALA A 519 -52.61 34.68 -8.67
N GLY A 520 -53.62 33.88 -9.04
CA GLY A 520 -54.46 34.15 -10.21
C GLY A 520 -53.78 33.88 -11.55
N ALA A 521 -52.58 33.28 -11.56
CA ALA A 521 -51.85 32.95 -12.78
C ALA A 521 -52.69 32.04 -13.70
N SER A 522 -52.87 32.45 -14.95
CA SER A 522 -53.51 31.62 -15.98
C SER A 522 -52.46 30.71 -16.63
N PRO A 523 -52.82 29.47 -17.05
CA PRO A 523 -51.94 28.65 -17.88
C PRO A 523 -51.53 29.46 -19.12
N GLY A 524 -50.24 29.50 -19.45
CA GLY A 524 -49.64 30.51 -20.32
C GLY A 524 -50.44 30.83 -21.59
N ARG A 525 -50.75 32.12 -21.80
CA ARG A 525 -50.98 32.67 -23.14
C ARG A 525 -49.62 32.76 -23.81
N GLY A 526 -49.35 31.89 -24.77
CA GLY A 526 -48.24 32.09 -25.69
C GLY A 526 -48.46 33.39 -26.46
N GLU A 527 -47.41 34.18 -26.64
CA GLU A 527 -47.36 35.18 -27.70
C GLU A 527 -47.45 34.42 -29.03
N GLU A 528 -48.67 34.26 -29.55
CA GLU A 528 -48.92 34.06 -30.97
C GLU A 528 -48.63 35.41 -31.65
N GLY A 529 -47.45 35.52 -32.27
CA GLY A 529 -47.25 36.49 -33.34
C GLY A 529 -48.18 36.11 -34.49
N ASP A 530 -49.13 36.99 -34.78
CA ASP A 530 -50.05 36.98 -35.92
C ASP A 530 -49.25 37.01 -37.26
N PRO A 531 -49.82 36.51 -38.38
CA PRO A 531 -49.12 35.84 -39.49
C PRO A 531 -48.28 36.71 -40.44
#